data_AF-A0A847VGJ5-F1
#
_entry.id   AF-A0A847VGJ5-F1
#
_cell.length_a   1.000
_cell.length_b   1.000
_cell.length_c   1.000
_cell.angle_alpha   90.00
_cell.angle_beta   90.00
_cell.angle_gamma   90.00
#
_symmetry.space_group_name_H-M   'P 1'
#
loop_
_entity.id
_entity.type
_entity.pdbx_description
1 polymer ?
#
loop_
_entity_poly.entity_id
_entity_poly.type
_entity_poly.pdbx_seq_one_letter_code
_entity_poly.pdbx_strand_id
1 'polypeptide(L)'
;RELWGGEPLTTNNRMELAAVIEALASLRRRCVVTVHTDSAYVKNGITSWIHAWKKRGWRTADGKPVKNVELWQRLEQLDAAHEVHWRWVKGHAGDPGNERADALANRGVDEVLARR
;
A
#
# COMPACT_ATOMS: atom_id res chain seq x y z
N ARG A 1 -9.93 -10.04 10.47
CA ARG A 1 -10.87 -8.93 10.17
C ARG A 1 -10.58 -8.49 8.76
N GLU A 2 -11.61 -8.31 7.94
CA GLU A 2 -11.46 -7.87 6.55
C GLU A 2 -11.68 -6.36 6.47
N LEU A 3 -10.93 -5.69 5.60
CA LEU A 3 -11.01 -4.25 5.35
C LEU A 3 -11.06 -4.04 3.84
N TRP A 4 -11.96 -3.17 3.37
CA TRP A 4 -12.08 -2.77 1.97
C TRP A 4 -12.54 -1.32 1.89
N GLY A 5 -12.30 -0.67 0.75
CA GLY A 5 -12.69 0.71 0.51
C GLY A 5 -12.27 1.19 -0.88
N GLY A 6 -12.77 2.36 -1.29
CA GLY A 6 -12.48 2.98 -2.58
C GLY A 6 -12.62 4.49 -2.50
N GLU A 7 -11.90 5.22 -3.37
CA GLU A 7 -11.99 6.68 -3.52
C GLU A 7 -12.47 7.05 -4.94
N PRO A 8 -13.44 7.98 -5.11
CA PRO A 8 -14.05 8.31 -6.42
C PRO A 8 -13.09 8.84 -7.51
N LEU A 9 -11.92 9.36 -7.12
CA LEU A 9 -10.89 9.91 -8.00
C LEU A 9 -9.52 9.40 -7.54
N THR A 10 -9.27 8.12 -7.75
CA THR A 10 -8.05 7.44 -7.31
C THR A 10 -7.29 6.78 -8.46
N THR A 11 -6.14 6.19 -8.15
CA THR A 11 -5.35 5.38 -9.08
C THR A 11 -5.05 4.04 -8.43
N ASN A 12 -4.75 3.02 -9.23
CA ASN A 12 -4.36 1.70 -8.72
C ASN A 12 -3.25 1.79 -7.65
N ASN A 13 -2.15 2.48 -7.97
CA ASN A 13 -1.02 2.67 -7.06
C ASN A 13 -1.39 3.38 -5.75
N ARG A 14 -2.35 4.31 -5.80
CA ARG A 14 -2.83 5.02 -4.59
C ARG A 14 -3.63 4.06 -3.71
N MET A 15 -4.51 3.25 -4.31
CA MET A 15 -5.31 2.26 -3.59
C MET A 15 -4.47 1.12 -3.02
N GLU A 16 -3.46 0.65 -3.75
CA GLU A 16 -2.51 -0.35 -3.26
C GLU A 16 -1.76 0.16 -2.03
N LEU A 17 -1.29 1.41 -2.04
CA LEU A 17 -0.68 2.05 -0.87
C LEU A 17 -1.67 2.18 0.29
N ALA A 18 -2.88 2.69 0.02
CA ALA A 18 -3.90 2.89 1.03
C ALA A 18 -4.29 1.56 1.71
N ALA A 19 -4.45 0.49 0.94
CA ALA A 19 -4.79 -0.83 1.47
C ALA A 19 -3.75 -1.33 2.49
N VAL A 20 -2.45 -1.18 2.19
CA VAL A 20 -1.39 -1.60 3.11
C VAL A 20 -1.31 -0.67 4.33
N ILE A 21 -1.49 0.64 4.13
CA ILE A 21 -1.53 1.62 5.23
C ILE A 21 -2.66 1.29 6.20
N GLU A 22 -3.87 1.05 5.71
CA GLU A 22 -5.02 0.72 6.55
C GLU A 22 -4.84 -0.62 7.26
N ALA A 23 -4.28 -1.62 6.57
CA ALA A 23 -3.97 -2.92 7.19
C ALA A 23 -2.99 -2.76 8.36
N LEU A 24 -1.89 -2.03 8.18
CA LEU A 24 -0.90 -1.78 9.23
C LEU A 24 -1.46 -0.86 10.33
N ALA A 25 -2.18 0.19 9.99
CA ALA A 25 -2.78 1.13 10.95
C ALA A 25 -3.85 0.46 11.84
N SER A 26 -4.45 -0.64 11.38
CA SER A 26 -5.39 -1.42 12.18
C SER A 26 -4.74 -2.16 13.36
N LEU A 27 -3.41 -2.31 13.35
CA LEU A 27 -2.64 -2.97 14.39
C LEU A 27 -2.43 -2.03 15.58
N ARG A 28 -3.04 -2.35 16.73
CA ARG A 28 -3.02 -1.48 17.92
C ARG A 28 -1.73 -1.54 18.76
N ARG A 29 -0.79 -2.41 18.39
CA ARG A 29 0.48 -2.63 19.10
C ARG A 29 1.57 -2.98 18.11
N ARG A 30 2.84 -2.85 18.52
CA ARG A 30 3.98 -3.35 17.76
C ARG A 30 3.81 -4.85 17.50
N CYS A 31 3.95 -5.25 16.25
CA CYS A 31 3.71 -6.60 15.75
C CYS A 31 4.80 -6.95 14.73
N VAL A 32 5.12 -8.24 14.62
CA VAL A 32 5.87 -8.78 13.49
C VAL A 32 4.84 -9.22 12.45
N VAL A 33 4.92 -8.68 11.23
CA VAL A 33 3.91 -8.92 10.19
C VAL A 33 4.57 -9.16 8.84
N THR A 34 4.00 -10.07 8.06
CA THR A 34 4.42 -10.30 6.68
C THR A 34 3.36 -9.76 5.74
N VAL A 35 3.72 -8.72 4.98
CA VAL A 35 2.86 -8.16 3.94
C VAL A 35 3.13 -8.90 2.65
N HIS A 36 2.10 -9.60 2.15
CA HIS A 36 2.09 -10.18 0.81
C HIS A 36 1.43 -9.19 -0.13
N THR A 37 2.14 -8.79 -1.18
CA THR A 37 1.61 -7.87 -2.20
C THR A 37 2.15 -8.24 -3.57
N ASP A 38 1.30 -8.19 -4.58
CA ASP A 38 1.71 -8.29 -5.98
C ASP A 38 2.13 -6.94 -6.59
N SER A 39 1.87 -5.85 -5.87
CA SER A 39 2.31 -4.51 -6.25
C SER A 39 3.82 -4.38 -6.15
N ALA A 40 4.47 -4.43 -7.32
CA ALA A 40 5.85 -4.03 -7.47
C ALA A 40 6.06 -2.55 -7.08
N TYR A 41 5.03 -1.70 -7.21
CA TYR A 41 5.10 -0.29 -6.83
C TYR A 41 5.24 -0.14 -5.32
N VAL A 42 4.37 -0.79 -4.53
CA VAL A 42 4.44 -0.76 -3.06
C VAL A 42 5.74 -1.42 -2.59
N LYS A 43 6.01 -2.65 -3.03
CA LYS A 43 7.18 -3.41 -2.58
C LYS A 43 8.48 -2.69 -2.89
N ASN A 44 8.71 -2.24 -4.12
CA ASN A 44 9.98 -1.58 -4.45
C ASN A 44 10.07 -0.16 -3.86
N GLY A 45 8.93 0.53 -3.71
CA GLY A 45 8.92 1.84 -3.11
C GLY A 45 9.35 1.82 -1.66
N ILE A 46 8.78 0.93 -0.84
CA ILE A 46 9.12 0.84 0.59
C ILE A 46 10.50 0.20 0.84
N THR A 47 10.90 -0.80 0.04
CA THR A 47 12.18 -1.50 0.28
C THR A 47 13.39 -0.84 -0.39
N SER A 48 13.20 0.13 -1.29
CA SER A 48 14.30 0.71 -2.07
C SER A 48 14.17 2.22 -2.26
N TRP A 49 13.12 2.68 -2.95
CA TRP A 49 13.04 4.08 -3.41
C TRP A 49 12.93 5.07 -2.25
N ILE A 50 12.25 4.70 -1.17
CA ILE A 50 12.02 5.56 -0.02
C ILE A 50 13.31 6.09 0.61
N HIS A 51 14.38 5.28 0.60
CA HIS A 51 15.67 5.71 1.13
C HIS A 51 16.28 6.85 0.31
N ALA A 52 16.17 6.78 -1.02
CA ALA A 52 16.64 7.83 -1.92
C ALA A 52 15.76 9.08 -1.82
N TRP A 53 14.43 8.92 -1.75
CA TRP A 53 13.50 10.03 -1.60
C TRP A 53 13.71 10.79 -0.29
N LYS A 54 13.88 10.08 0.83
CA LYS A 54 14.18 10.71 2.14
C LYS A 54 15.46 11.54 2.09
N LYS A 55 16.54 11.00 1.51
CA LYS A 55 17.82 11.73 1.33
C LYS A 55 17.67 12.98 0.46
N ARG A 56 16.69 13.01 -0.45
CA ARG A 56 16.40 14.11 -1.38
C ARG A 56 15.24 15.00 -0.94
N GLY A 57 14.79 14.90 0.32
CA GLY A 57 13.68 15.70 0.83
C GLY A 57 12.36 15.44 0.11
N TRP A 58 12.08 14.16 -0.19
CA TRP A 58 10.87 13.69 -0.89
C TRP A 58 10.72 14.23 -2.32
N ARG A 59 11.84 14.34 -3.02
CA ARG A 59 11.90 14.71 -4.44
C ARG A 59 12.46 13.60 -5.30
N THR A 60 11.95 13.51 -6.52
CA THR A 60 12.43 12.61 -7.58
C THR A 60 13.76 13.10 -8.15
N ALA A 61 14.36 12.31 -9.03
CA ALA A 61 15.63 12.68 -9.69
C ALA A 61 15.53 13.91 -10.59
N ASP A 62 14.35 14.18 -11.15
CA ASP A 62 14.02 15.40 -11.91
C ASP A 62 13.58 16.57 -11.01
N GLY A 63 13.75 16.48 -9.69
CA GLY A 63 13.52 17.57 -8.74
C GLY A 63 12.05 17.82 -8.38
N LYS A 64 11.12 17.05 -8.95
CA LYS A 64 9.69 17.17 -8.66
C LYS A 64 9.33 16.48 -7.34
N PRO A 65 8.20 16.88 -6.71
CA PRO A 65 7.66 16.14 -5.58
C PRO A 65 7.38 14.68 -5.95
N VAL A 66 7.71 13.75 -5.06
CA VAL A 66 7.33 12.34 -5.21
C VAL A 66 5.81 12.23 -5.24
N LYS A 67 5.26 11.46 -6.18
CA LYS A 67 3.82 11.19 -6.24
C LYS A 67 3.39 10.38 -5.01
N ASN A 68 2.23 10.71 -4.45
CA ASN A 68 1.68 10.08 -3.24
C ASN A 68 2.62 10.22 -2.02
N VAL A 69 3.40 11.30 -1.93
CA VAL A 69 4.38 11.52 -0.86
C VAL A 69 3.76 11.38 0.54
N GLU A 70 2.53 11.85 0.71
CA GLU A 70 1.78 11.78 1.95
C GLU A 70 1.49 10.34 2.38
N LEU A 71 1.15 9.47 1.42
CA LEU A 71 0.93 8.05 1.67
C LEU A 71 2.24 7.33 1.96
N TRP A 72 3.31 7.66 1.22
CA TRP A 72 4.63 7.09 1.47
C TRP A 72 5.18 7.44 2.85
N GLN A 73 5.03 8.70 3.28
CA GLN A 73 5.42 9.13 4.63
C GLN A 73 4.61 8.38 5.69
N ARG A 74 3.30 8.20 5.47
CA ARG A 74 2.47 7.46 6.40
C ARG A 74 2.84 5.98 6.47
N LEU A 75 3.08 5.35 5.33
CA LEU A 75 3.51 3.95 5.27
C LEU A 75 4.85 3.76 5.99
N GLU A 76 5.80 4.67 5.81
CA GLU A 76 7.10 4.61 6.47
C GLU A 76 7.01 4.68 7.99
N GLN A 77 6.14 5.54 8.52
CA GLN A 77 5.88 5.61 9.96
C GLN A 77 5.33 4.29 10.51
N LEU A 78 4.41 3.65 9.77
CA LEU A 78 3.81 2.38 10.17
C LEU A 78 4.82 1.22 10.04
N ASP A 79 5.60 1.20 8.96
CA ASP A 79 6.68 0.24 8.74
C ASP A 79 7.70 0.27 9.89
N ALA A 80 8.08 1.48 10.35
CA ALA A 80 8.96 1.66 11.50
C ALA A 80 8.29 1.34 12.85
N ALA A 81 6.97 1.49 12.97
CA ALA A 81 6.23 1.16 14.19
C ALA A 81 6.13 -0.37 14.42
N HIS A 82 6.13 -1.14 13.34
CA HIS A 82 6.05 -2.60 13.34
C HIS A 82 7.40 -3.23 12.93
N GLU A 83 7.46 -4.55 12.88
CA GLU A 83 8.52 -5.28 12.19
C GLU A 83 7.88 -5.92 10.96
N VAL A 84 8.04 -5.27 9.80
CA VAL A 84 7.35 -5.64 8.58
C VAL A 84 8.28 -6.40 7.65
N HIS A 85 7.88 -7.60 7.27
CA HIS A 85 8.52 -8.38 6.23
C HIS A 85 7.72 -8.25 4.93
N TRP A 86 8.38 -7.75 3.89
CA TRP A 86 7.76 -7.52 2.59
C TRP A 86 7.99 -8.72 1.68
N ARG A 87 6.90 -9.38 1.27
CA ARG A 87 6.92 -10.51 0.35
C ARG A 87 6.20 -10.15 -0.93
N TRP A 88 6.94 -10.11 -2.03
CA TRP A 88 6.31 -9.98 -3.34
C TRP A 88 5.73 -11.33 -3.75
N VAL A 89 4.47 -11.34 -4.14
CA VAL A 89 3.79 -12.49 -4.73
C VAL A 89 3.44 -12.19 -6.18
N LYS A 90 3.38 -13.22 -7.01
CA LYS A 90 2.93 -13.03 -8.39
C LYS A 90 1.40 -12.90 -8.40
N GLY A 91 0.88 -11.83 -8.97
CA GLY A 91 -0.56 -11.64 -9.14
C GLY A 91 -1.20 -12.81 -9.90
N HIS A 92 -2.41 -13.20 -9.47
CA HIS A 92 -3.20 -14.31 -10.03
C HIS A 92 -2.51 -15.69 -10.06
N ALA A 93 -1.65 -15.99 -9.08
CA ALA A 93 -0.96 -17.28 -8.98
C ALA A 93 -1.63 -18.29 -8.01
N GLY A 94 -2.91 -18.12 -7.68
CA GLY A 94 -3.62 -19.03 -6.77
C GLY A 94 -3.32 -18.81 -5.29
N ASP A 95 -2.81 -17.63 -4.89
CA ASP A 95 -2.67 -17.28 -3.47
C ASP A 95 -4.05 -16.87 -2.92
N PRO A 96 -4.66 -17.67 -2.02
CA PRO A 96 -6.02 -17.41 -1.55
C PRO A 96 -6.15 -16.08 -0.80
N GLY A 97 -5.05 -15.58 -0.20
CA GLY A 97 -5.02 -14.29 0.46
C GLY A 97 -5.05 -13.14 -0.55
N ASN A 98 -4.28 -13.25 -1.62
CA ASN A 98 -4.24 -12.23 -2.68
C ASN A 98 -5.55 -12.19 -3.47
N GLU A 99 -6.11 -13.35 -3.83
CA GLU A 99 -7.41 -13.42 -4.52
C GLU A 99 -8.54 -12.81 -3.69
N ARG A 100 -8.50 -13.04 -2.37
CA ARG A 100 -9.47 -12.43 -1.45
C ARG A 100 -9.28 -10.93 -1.31
N ALA A 101 -8.03 -10.45 -1.30
CA ALA A 101 -7.75 -9.01 -1.32
C ALA A 101 -8.23 -8.35 -2.63
N ASP A 102 -8.05 -9.02 -3.77
CA ASP A 102 -8.51 -8.54 -5.08
C ASP A 102 -10.05 -8.47 -5.15
N ALA A 103 -10.74 -9.49 -4.64
CA ALA A 103 -12.19 -9.48 -4.51
C ALA A 103 -12.70 -8.32 -3.62
N LEU A 104 -12.00 -8.05 -2.51
CA LEU A 104 -12.33 -6.93 -1.61
C LEU A 104 -12.07 -5.57 -2.25
N ALA A 105 -11.00 -5.43 -3.05
CA ALA A 105 -10.72 -4.22 -3.80
C ALA A 105 -11.81 -3.94 -4.86
N ASN A 106 -12.21 -4.97 -5.61
CA ASN A 106 -13.32 -4.87 -6.58
C ASN A 106 -14.64 -4.46 -5.92
N ARG A 107 -14.95 -5.03 -4.75
CA ARG A 107 -16.10 -4.60 -3.96
C ARG A 107 -16.04 -3.12 -3.56
N GLY A 108 -14.84 -2.62 -3.21
CA GLY A 108 -14.64 -1.20 -2.91
C GLY A 108 -14.94 -0.29 -4.10
N VAL A 109 -14.62 -0.71 -5.32
CA VAL A 109 -14.96 0.00 -6.55
C VAL A 109 -16.48 0.01 -6.77
N ASP A 110 -17.12 -1.14 -6.65
CA ASP A 110 -18.58 -1.26 -6.83
C ASP A 110 -19.35 -0.37 -5.86
N GLU A 111 -18.96 -0.34 -4.57
CA GLU A 111 -19.60 0.51 -3.57
C GLU A 111 -19.42 2.02 -3.83
N VAL A 112 -18.29 2.42 -4.43
CA VAL A 112 -18.05 3.83 -4.83
C VAL A 112 -18.89 4.20 -6.05
N LEU A 113 -18.99 3.31 -7.04
CA LEU A 113 -19.77 3.53 -8.25
C LEU A 113 -21.28 3.57 -7.95
N ALA A 114 -21.75 2.73 -7.02
CA ALA A 114 -23.16 2.71 -6.60
C ALA A 114 -23.61 3.93 -5.78
N ARG A 115 -22.65 4.73 -5.27
CA ARG A 115 -22.91 5.98 -4.51
C ARG A 115 -22.86 7.24 -5.38
N ARG A 116 -22.62 7.10 -6.69
CA ARG A 116 -22.75 8.18 -7.68
C ARG A 116 -24.13 8.18 -8.30
#